data_AF-A0A2G4GZ65-F1
#
_entry.id   AF-A0A2G4GZ65-F1
#
_cell.length_a   1.000
_cell.length_b   1.000
_cell.length_c   1.000
_cell.angle_alpha   90.00
_cell.angle_beta   90.00
_cell.angle_gamma   90.00
#
_symmetry.space_group_name_H-M   'P 1'
#
loop_
_entity.id
_entity.type
_entity.pdbx_description
1 polymer ?
#
loop_
_entity_poly.entity_id
_entity_poly.type
_entity_poly.pdbx_seq_one_letter_code
_entity_poly.pdbx_strand_id
1 'polypeptide(L)'
;MLDLLVQPWSEAFFVRALLAVVLSGTTCACLGAYVVLRRMAFVSTALTHSILPGVVGALLLGLSPYLGALVAALLTATGAAWLASRKGTSEDSAVGVMLSVMFAAGIALMQQANSWRDFAGL
;
A
#
# COMPACT_ATOMS: atom_id res chain seq x y z
N MET A 1 40.57 1.19 -14.46
CA MET A 1 39.27 1.21 -15.21
C MET A 1 38.30 0.15 -14.66
N LEU A 2 38.77 -1.05 -14.28
CA LEU A 2 37.94 -2.06 -13.60
C LEU A 2 37.57 -1.68 -12.15
N ASP A 3 38.35 -0.82 -11.50
CA ASP A 3 38.14 -0.40 -10.11
C ASP A 3 36.84 0.39 -9.91
N LEU A 4 36.38 1.11 -10.94
CA LEU A 4 35.09 1.81 -10.94
C LEU A 4 33.89 0.85 -10.91
N LEU A 5 34.05 -0.37 -11.40
CA LEU A 5 33.00 -1.41 -11.39
C LEU A 5 33.02 -2.23 -10.10
N VAL A 6 34.17 -2.32 -9.43
CA VAL A 6 34.34 -3.12 -8.19
C VAL A 6 34.10 -2.29 -6.92
N GLN A 7 34.33 -0.97 -6.95
CA GLN A 7 34.08 -0.05 -5.83
C GLN A 7 32.65 -0.15 -5.21
N PRO A 8 31.57 -0.28 -5.99
CA PRO A 8 30.23 -0.41 -5.42
C PRO A 8 30.05 -1.68 -4.60
N TRP A 9 30.76 -2.77 -4.93
CA TRP A 9 30.63 -4.06 -4.24
C TRP A 9 31.24 -4.07 -2.84
N SER A 10 32.20 -3.17 -2.56
CA SER A 10 32.79 -3.00 -1.22
C SER A 10 31.92 -2.16 -0.27
N GLU A 11 30.92 -1.44 -0.79
CA GLU A 11 30.04 -0.62 0.03
C GLU A 11 28.88 -1.44 0.63
N ALA A 12 28.81 -1.49 1.96
CA ALA A 12 27.75 -2.23 2.66
C ALA A 12 26.34 -1.73 2.29
N PHE A 13 26.21 -0.45 1.91
CA PHE A 13 24.97 0.11 1.39
C PHE A 13 24.52 -0.58 0.09
N PHE A 14 25.44 -0.75 -0.86
CA PHE A 14 25.13 -1.33 -2.17
C PHE A 14 24.70 -2.80 -2.04
N VAL A 15 25.39 -3.58 -1.19
CA VAL A 15 25.02 -4.97 -0.92
C VAL A 15 23.63 -5.06 -0.28
N ARG A 16 23.33 -4.20 0.70
CA ARG A 16 21.99 -4.16 1.34
C ARG A 16 20.90 -3.73 0.35
N ALA A 17 21.18 -2.73 -0.49
CA ALA A 17 20.25 -2.27 -1.51
C ALA A 17 19.97 -3.37 -2.55
N LEU A 18 21.02 -4.08 -3.01
CA LEU A 18 20.89 -5.20 -3.93
C LEU A 18 20.03 -6.32 -3.32
N LEU A 19 20.27 -6.69 -2.06
CA LEU A 19 19.44 -7.66 -1.34
C LEU A 19 17.98 -7.21 -1.24
N ALA A 20 17.73 -5.94 -0.90
CA ALA A 20 16.38 -5.40 -0.83
C ALA A 20 15.66 -5.45 -2.19
N VAL A 21 16.35 -5.15 -3.30
CA VAL A 21 15.79 -5.21 -4.65
C VAL A 21 15.51 -6.65 -5.07
N VAL A 22 16.42 -7.59 -4.79
CA VAL A 22 16.20 -9.01 -5.12
C VAL A 22 15.02 -9.59 -4.34
N LEU A 23 14.94 -9.31 -3.03
CA LEU A 23 13.83 -9.78 -2.18
C LEU A 23 12.49 -9.14 -2.58
N SER A 24 12.46 -7.84 -2.85
CA SER A 24 11.24 -7.15 -3.27
C SER A 24 10.81 -7.56 -4.68
N GLY A 25 11.75 -7.69 -5.61
CA GLY A 25 11.50 -8.10 -7.00
C GLY A 25 10.98 -9.53 -7.12
N THR A 26 11.56 -10.48 -6.38
CA THR A 26 11.07 -11.87 -6.33
C THR A 26 9.64 -11.94 -5.79
N THR A 27 9.37 -11.24 -4.69
CA THR A 27 8.02 -11.16 -4.11
C THR A 27 7.01 -10.53 -5.07
N CYS A 28 7.39 -9.43 -5.72
CA CYS A 28 6.55 -8.74 -6.70
C CYS A 28 6.27 -9.61 -7.94
N ALA A 29 7.25 -10.34 -8.44
CA ALA A 29 7.09 -11.26 -9.56
C ALA A 29 6.09 -12.40 -9.23
N CYS A 30 6.21 -13.01 -8.04
CA CYS A 30 5.27 -14.04 -7.59
C CYS A 30 3.84 -13.51 -7.42
N LEU A 31 3.68 -12.36 -6.77
CA LEU A 31 2.37 -11.71 -6.59
C LEU A 31 1.77 -11.29 -7.93
N GLY A 32 2.57 -10.71 -8.83
CA GLY A 32 2.13 -10.29 -10.16
C GLY A 32 1.61 -11.46 -10.99
N ALA A 33 2.34 -12.58 -11.01
CA ALA A 33 1.89 -13.79 -11.71
C ALA A 33 0.55 -14.31 -11.15
N TYR A 34 0.39 -14.32 -9.83
CA TYR A 34 -0.85 -14.72 -9.17
C TYR A 34 -2.03 -13.80 -9.53
N VAL A 35 -1.81 -12.48 -9.49
CA VAL A 35 -2.82 -11.46 -9.81
C VAL A 35 -3.31 -11.59 -11.25
N VAL A 36 -2.39 -11.81 -12.20
CA VAL A 36 -2.73 -12.04 -13.62
C VAL A 36 -3.59 -13.29 -13.78
N LEU A 37 -3.22 -14.40 -13.13
CA LEU A 37 -3.95 -15.67 -13.24
C LEU A 37 -5.38 -15.57 -12.67
N ARG A 38 -5.56 -14.74 -11.63
CA ARG A 38 -6.85 -14.47 -10.99
C ARG A 38 -7.67 -13.38 -11.69
N ARG A 39 -7.14 -12.79 -12.77
CA ARG A 39 -7.76 -11.65 -13.47
C ARG A 39 -8.10 -10.48 -12.54
N MET A 40 -7.34 -10.28 -11.47
CA MET A 40 -7.58 -9.24 -10.47
C MET A 40 -6.79 -7.96 -10.79
N ALA A 41 -7.05 -7.33 -11.93
CA ALA A 41 -6.19 -6.26 -12.45
C ALA A 41 -6.07 -5.04 -11.51
N PHE A 42 -7.07 -4.80 -10.66
CA PHE A 42 -7.17 -3.61 -9.83
C PHE A 42 -6.61 -3.74 -8.41
N VAL A 43 -6.20 -4.94 -7.97
CA VAL A 43 -5.81 -5.19 -6.57
C VAL A 43 -4.61 -4.37 -6.12
N SER A 44 -3.55 -4.28 -6.95
CA SER A 44 -2.34 -3.53 -6.60
C SER A 44 -2.60 -2.02 -6.47
N THR A 45 -3.36 -1.46 -7.41
CA THR A 45 -3.83 -0.07 -7.38
C THR A 45 -4.69 0.19 -6.15
N ALA A 46 -5.62 -0.71 -5.84
CA ALA A 46 -6.50 -0.59 -4.69
C ALA A 46 -5.73 -0.58 -3.36
N LEU A 47 -4.79 -1.51 -3.19
CA LEU A 47 -3.94 -1.59 -1.99
C LEU A 47 -3.12 -0.31 -1.78
N THR A 48 -2.50 0.21 -2.84
CA THR A 48 -1.61 1.38 -2.72
C THR A 48 -2.37 2.63 -2.24
N HIS A 49 -3.58 2.85 -2.74
CA HIS A 49 -4.38 4.04 -2.41
C HIS A 49 -5.23 3.87 -1.15
N SER A 50 -5.55 2.64 -0.76
CA SER A 50 -6.31 2.35 0.46
C SER A 50 -5.47 2.36 1.72
N ILE A 51 -4.14 2.32 1.62
CA ILE A 51 -3.22 2.44 2.77
C ILE A 51 -3.22 3.88 3.34
N LEU A 52 -3.43 4.89 2.49
CA LEU A 52 -3.41 6.31 2.86
C LEU A 52 -4.27 6.65 4.09
N PRO A 53 -5.58 6.31 4.17
CA PRO A 53 -6.40 6.57 5.36
C PRO A 53 -5.83 5.94 6.64
N GLY A 54 -5.25 4.74 6.54
CA GLY A 54 -4.66 4.05 7.69
C GLY A 54 -3.42 4.74 8.22
N VAL A 55 -2.54 5.18 7.31
CA VAL A 55 -1.32 5.92 7.69
C VAL A 55 -1.69 7.26 8.32
N VAL A 56 -2.60 8.02 7.70
CA VAL A 56 -3.06 9.31 8.23
C VAL A 56 -3.74 9.12 9.59
N GLY A 57 -4.63 8.13 9.72
CA GLY A 57 -5.29 7.82 10.98
C GLY A 57 -4.32 7.43 12.10
N ALA A 58 -3.32 6.60 11.80
CA ALA A 58 -2.31 6.22 12.79
C ALA A 58 -1.45 7.42 13.23
N LEU A 59 -1.06 8.29 12.29
CA LEU A 59 -0.32 9.51 12.60
C LEU A 59 -1.12 10.46 13.51
N LEU A 60 -2.44 10.60 13.27
CA LEU A 60 -3.32 11.42 14.12
C LEU A 60 -3.44 10.86 15.55
N LEU A 61 -3.38 9.54 15.72
CA LEU A 61 -3.43 8.87 17.01
C LEU A 61 -2.05 8.80 17.71
N GLY A 62 -0.98 9.30 17.10
CA GLY A 62 0.39 9.18 17.60
C GLY A 62 0.95 7.75 17.55
N LEU A 63 0.35 6.87 16.75
CA LEU A 63 0.77 5.49 16.54
C LEU A 63 1.76 5.37 15.38
N SER A 64 2.43 4.22 15.29
CA SER A 64 3.34 3.92 14.19
C SER A 64 2.61 3.89 12.84
N PRO A 65 3.10 4.59 11.81
CA PRO A 65 2.46 4.63 10.48
C PRO A 65 2.42 3.25 9.82
N TYR A 66 3.38 2.37 10.14
CA TYR A 66 3.40 0.99 9.65
C TYR A 66 2.20 0.17 10.16
N LEU A 67 1.79 0.41 11.42
CA LEU A 67 0.64 -0.28 12.01
C LEU A 67 -0.66 0.18 11.35
N GLY A 68 -0.80 1.50 11.11
CA GLY A 68 -1.93 2.07 10.38
C GLY A 68 -2.05 1.54 8.96
N ALA A 69 -0.92 1.48 8.25
CA ALA A 69 -0.86 0.91 6.90
C ALA A 69 -1.31 -0.55 6.87
N LEU A 70 -0.83 -1.37 7.81
CA LEU A 70 -1.20 -2.78 7.91
C LEU A 70 -2.69 -2.97 8.16
N VAL A 71 -3.25 -2.21 9.11
CA VAL A 71 -4.69 -2.29 9.43
C VAL A 71 -5.56 -1.89 8.25
N ALA A 72 -5.24 -0.78 7.57
CA ALA A 72 -5.99 -0.36 6.39
C ALA A 72 -5.89 -1.34 5.21
N ALA A 73 -4.70 -1.91 4.97
CA ALA A 73 -4.52 -2.94 3.95
C ALA A 73 -5.35 -4.21 4.27
N LEU A 74 -5.37 -4.65 5.53
CA LEU A 74 -6.18 -5.79 5.97
C LEU A 74 -7.68 -5.52 5.85
N LEU A 75 -8.14 -4.33 6.25
CA LEU A 75 -9.55 -3.94 6.09
C LEU A 75 -9.97 -3.91 4.62
N THR A 76 -9.11 -3.39 3.75
CA THR A 76 -9.38 -3.34 2.31
C THR A 76 -9.43 -4.74 1.71
N ALA A 77 -8.45 -5.61 2.04
CA ALA A 77 -8.39 -6.97 1.54
C ALA A 77 -9.59 -7.81 2.01
N THR A 78 -9.91 -7.76 3.31
CA THR A 78 -11.05 -8.50 3.88
C THR A 78 -12.38 -7.97 3.39
N GLY A 79 -12.54 -6.64 3.30
CA GLY A 79 -13.72 -6.01 2.75
C GLY A 79 -13.94 -6.35 1.27
N ALA A 80 -12.88 -6.34 0.46
CA ALA A 80 -12.95 -6.72 -0.94
C ALA A 80 -13.30 -8.20 -1.11
N ALA A 81 -12.68 -9.09 -0.33
CA ALA A 81 -12.98 -10.53 -0.35
C ALA A 81 -14.42 -10.82 0.09
N TRP A 82 -14.90 -10.14 1.13
CA TRP A 82 -16.29 -10.28 1.58
C TRP A 82 -17.29 -9.79 0.54
N LEU A 83 -17.03 -8.65 -0.10
CA LEU A 83 -17.89 -8.13 -1.15
C LEU A 83 -17.87 -9.02 -2.40
N ALA A 84 -16.69 -9.55 -2.77
CA ALA A 84 -16.53 -10.51 -3.87
C ALA A 84 -17.26 -11.85 -3.62
N SER A 85 -17.45 -12.24 -2.36
CA SER A 85 -18.17 -13.48 -2.01
C SER A 85 -19.69 -13.43 -2.27
N ARG A 86 -20.26 -12.24 -2.50
CA ARG A 86 -21.69 -12.10 -2.81
C ARG A 86 -21.99 -12.52 -4.26
N LYS A 87 -23.14 -13.17 -4.46
CA LYS A 87 -23.56 -13.63 -5.79
C LYS A 87 -23.77 -12.43 -6.73
N GLY A 88 -23.07 -12.43 -7.87
CA GLY A 88 -23.24 -11.43 -8.94
C GLY A 88 -22.21 -10.30 -8.98
N THR A 89 -21.30 -10.22 -8.00
CA THR A 89 -20.20 -9.24 -8.00
C THR A 89 -18.91 -9.88 -8.51
N SER A 90 -18.28 -9.24 -9.50
CA SER A 90 -16.93 -9.64 -9.93
C SER A 90 -15.89 -9.25 -8.87
N GLU A 91 -14.82 -10.03 -8.78
CA GLU A 91 -13.70 -9.78 -7.86
C GLU A 91 -13.10 -8.38 -8.11
N ASP A 92 -12.97 -7.97 -9.37
CA ASP A 92 -12.52 -6.63 -9.77
C ASP A 92 -13.47 -5.50 -9.34
N SER A 93 -14.79 -5.68 -9.46
CA SER A 93 -15.74 -4.65 -9.03
C SER A 93 -15.74 -4.48 -7.52
N ALA A 94 -15.62 -5.56 -6.76
CA ALA A 94 -15.54 -5.50 -5.30
C ALA A 94 -14.29 -4.72 -4.85
N VAL A 95 -13.15 -5.01 -5.48
CA VAL A 95 -11.88 -4.29 -5.25
C VAL A 95 -11.99 -2.82 -5.63
N GLY A 96 -12.63 -2.49 -6.75
CA GLY A 96 -12.86 -1.11 -7.19
C GLY A 96 -13.74 -0.29 -6.24
N VAL A 97 -14.77 -0.91 -5.65
CA VAL A 97 -15.61 -0.27 -4.64
C VAL A 97 -14.79 0.03 -3.38
N MET A 98 -14.03 -0.95 -2.87
CA MET A 98 -13.18 -0.76 -1.69
C MET A 98 -12.12 0.32 -1.89
N LEU A 99 -11.51 0.37 -3.08
CA LEU A 99 -10.59 1.44 -3.47
C LEU A 99 -11.26 2.83 -3.35
N SER A 100 -12.46 2.98 -3.92
CA SER A 100 -13.18 4.26 -3.92
C SER A 100 -13.54 4.70 -2.49
N VAL A 101 -14.03 3.78 -1.67
CA VAL A 101 -14.41 4.05 -0.28
C VAL A 101 -13.19 4.44 0.56
N MET A 102 -12.10 3.67 0.49
CA MET A 102 -10.89 3.92 1.28
C MET A 102 -10.16 5.18 0.83
N PHE A 103 -10.10 5.44 -0.48
CA PHE A 103 -9.49 6.65 -0.99
C PHE A 103 -10.27 7.91 -0.54
N ALA A 104 -11.60 7.89 -0.68
CA ALA A 104 -12.45 8.97 -0.18
C ALA A 104 -12.28 9.17 1.34
N ALA A 105 -12.22 8.09 2.12
CA ALA A 105 -11.97 8.16 3.56
C ALA A 105 -10.59 8.77 3.87
N GLY A 106 -9.56 8.42 3.11
CA GLY A 106 -8.21 8.98 3.28
C GLY A 106 -8.16 10.47 3.02
N ILE A 107 -8.78 10.93 1.93
CA ILE A 107 -8.90 12.35 1.62
C ILE A 107 -9.70 13.09 2.70
N ALA A 108 -10.83 12.53 3.15
CA ALA A 108 -11.63 13.13 4.22
C ALA A 108 -10.84 13.28 5.53
N LEU A 109 -10.09 12.25 5.94
CA LEU A 109 -9.21 12.30 7.11
C LEU A 109 -8.11 13.35 6.94
N MET A 110 -7.51 13.45 5.75
CA MET A 110 -6.46 14.42 5.47
C MET A 110 -6.98 15.86 5.52
N GLN A 111 -8.19 16.11 5.01
CA GLN A 111 -8.86 17.41 5.10
C GLN A 111 -9.13 17.80 6.55
N GLN A 112 -9.66 16.85 7.34
CA GLN A 112 -9.91 17.10 8.76
C GLN A 112 -8.61 17.35 9.53
N ALA A 113 -7.54 16.59 9.23
CA ALA A 113 -6.22 16.78 9.83
C ALA A 113 -5.64 18.18 9.56
N ASN A 114 -5.77 18.70 8.34
CA ASN A 114 -5.32 20.05 8.01
C ASN A 114 -6.19 21.11 8.67
N SER A 115 -7.51 20.94 8.67
CA SER A 115 -8.42 21.85 9.39
C SER A 115 -8.10 21.92 10.88
N TRP A 116 -7.77 20.79 11.53
CA TRP A 116 -7.30 20.77 12.92
C TRP A 116 -5.99 21.54 13.13
N ARG A 117 -5.06 21.50 12.17
CA ARG A 117 -3.81 22.26 12.22
C ARG A 117 -4.03 23.76 12.07
N ASP A 118 -4.94 24.16 11.18
CA ASP A 118 -5.29 25.56 10.98
C ASP A 118 -5.91 26.20 12.25
N PHE A 119 -6.71 25.43 13.01
CA PHE A 119 -7.24 25.89 14.31
C PHE A 119 -6.20 25.88 15.44
N ALA A 120 -5.18 25.03 15.35
CA ALA A 120 -4.12 24.91 16.36
C ALA A 120 -2.99 25.96 16.18
N GLY A 121 -3.02 26.78 15.13
CA GLY A 121 -2.21 28.00 15.03
C GLY A 121 -0.70 27.78 14.90
N LEU A 122 -0.27 26.79 14.11
CA LEU A 122 1.11 26.70 13.59
C LEU A 122 1.15 27.15 12.13
#